data_AF-A0A7U0FQ99-F1
#
_entry.id   AF-A0A7U0FQ99-F1
#
_cell.length_a   1.000
_cell.length_b   1.000
_cell.length_c   1.000
_cell.angle_alpha   90.00
_cell.angle_beta   90.00
_cell.angle_gamma   90.00
#
_symmetry.space_group_name_H-M   'P 1'
#
loop_
_entity.id
_entity.type
_entity.pdbx_description
1 polymer ?
#
loop_
_entity_poly.entity_id
_entity_poly.type
_entity_poly.pdbx_seq_one_letter_code
_entity_poly.pdbx_strand_id
1 'polypeptide(L)'
;MEKVVLSVLLACLLGLILVLVGLFLGVSFYSGREKPSPFECGFDPMGSSRVPFSLRFFLLALIFVVFDVEIVLLFPAVMIVGGSWMWISGYLVLLIFLLLLLVGVIHEWREGSLEWEM
;
A
#
# COMPACT_ATOMS: atom_id res chain seq x y z
N MET A 1 -11.73 14.65 -16.29
CA MET A 1 -10.59 13.93 -16.89
C MET A 1 -9.44 14.88 -17.20
N GLU A 2 -9.60 15.80 -18.16
CA GLU A 2 -8.52 16.73 -18.56
C GLU A 2 -7.94 17.57 -17.41
N LYS A 3 -8.80 18.16 -16.56
CA LYS A 3 -8.34 18.93 -15.38
C LYS A 3 -7.59 18.09 -14.35
N VAL A 4 -7.96 16.81 -14.22
CA VAL A 4 -7.31 15.87 -13.28
C VAL A 4 -5.94 15.47 -13.82
N VAL A 5 -5.84 15.20 -15.11
CA VAL A 5 -4.56 14.92 -15.78
C VAL A 5 -3.63 16.12 -15.67
N LEU A 6 -4.15 17.34 -15.91
CA LEU A 6 -3.39 18.58 -15.77
C LEU A 6 -2.88 18.77 -14.33
N SER A 7 -3.70 18.53 -13.31
CA SER A 7 -3.28 18.69 -11.91
C SER A 7 -2.19 17.68 -11.51
N VAL A 8 -2.27 16.44 -11.98
CA VAL A 8 -1.25 15.41 -11.72
C VAL A 8 0.07 15.79 -12.40
N LEU A 9 0.02 16.21 -13.67
CA LEU A 9 1.20 16.65 -14.40
C LEU A 9 1.88 17.85 -13.72
N LEU A 10 1.10 18.83 -13.27
CA LEU A 10 1.61 19.99 -12.56
C LEU A 10 2.29 19.58 -11.23
N ALA A 11 1.67 18.66 -10.47
CA ALA A 11 2.24 18.16 -9.23
C ALA A 11 3.58 17.42 -9.44
N CYS A 12 3.65 16.55 -10.44
CA CYS A 12 4.90 15.86 -10.81
C CYS A 12 5.99 16.85 -11.25
N LEU A 13 5.63 17.85 -12.06
CA LEU A 13 6.56 18.87 -12.54
C LEU A 13 7.10 19.74 -11.40
N LEU A 14 6.23 20.16 -10.46
CA LEU A 14 6.63 20.88 -9.26
C LEU A 14 7.56 20.03 -8.38
N GLY A 15 7.23 18.75 -8.17
CA GLY A 15 8.09 17.82 -7.42
C GLY A 15 9.49 17.70 -8.04
N LEU A 16 9.56 17.59 -9.38
CA LEU A 16 10.82 17.52 -10.11
C LEU A 16 11.63 18.82 -10.01
N ILE A 17 10.98 19.98 -10.12
CA ILE A 17 11.64 21.29 -9.93
C ILE A 17 12.23 21.39 -8.52
N LEU A 18 11.47 21.01 -7.48
CA LEU A 18 11.95 21.05 -6.11
C LEU A 18 13.17 20.15 -5.88
N VAL A 19 13.17 18.95 -6.47
CA VAL A 19 14.34 18.05 -6.42
C VAL A 19 15.53 18.67 -7.14
N LEU A 20 15.35 19.26 -8.33
CA LEU A 20 16.44 19.91 -9.07
C LEU A 20 17.01 21.12 -8.33
N VAL A 21 16.16 21.96 -7.74
CA VAL A 21 16.59 23.08 -6.90
C VAL A 21 17.34 22.58 -5.68
N GLY A 22 16.84 21.54 -5.01
CA GLY A 22 17.53 20.91 -3.87
C GLY A 22 18.90 20.34 -4.24
N LEU A 23 19.02 19.67 -5.38
CA LEU A 23 20.30 19.16 -5.89
C LEU A 23 21.25 20.30 -6.27
N PHE A 24 20.77 21.36 -6.91
CA PHE A 24 21.57 22.51 -7.31
C PHE A 24 22.10 23.30 -6.10
N LEU A 25 21.25 23.53 -5.09
CA LEU A 25 21.65 24.21 -3.86
C LEU A 25 22.51 23.31 -2.96
N GLY A 26 22.31 22.00 -3.01
CA GLY A 26 23.00 21.01 -2.18
C GLY A 26 24.36 20.54 -2.74
N VAL A 27 24.82 21.06 -3.88
CA VAL A 27 26.12 20.69 -4.46
C VAL A 27 27.23 21.07 -3.48
N SER A 28 27.92 20.06 -2.95
CA SER A 28 29.10 20.23 -2.12
C SER A 28 30.30 19.58 -2.79
N PHE A 29 31.35 20.36 -3.05
CA PHE A 29 32.60 19.88 -3.67
C PHE A 29 33.46 19.02 -2.74
N TYR A 30 33.18 19.03 -1.44
CA TYR A 30 33.91 18.25 -0.43
C TYR A 30 32.98 17.24 0.24
N SER A 31 32.90 16.05 -0.35
CA SER A 31 32.24 14.89 0.25
C SER A 31 33.29 13.88 0.70
N GLY A 32 33.61 13.86 1.99
CA GLY A 32 34.44 12.80 2.57
C GLY A 32 33.67 11.47 2.62
N ARG A 33 34.40 10.35 2.73
CA ARG A 33 33.84 8.98 2.75
C ARG A 33 32.72 8.76 3.78
N GLU A 34 32.74 9.50 4.89
CA GLU A 34 31.77 9.40 5.99
C GLU A 34 30.40 10.02 5.67
N LYS A 35 30.30 10.93 4.69
CA LYS A 35 29.00 11.52 4.31
C LYS A 35 28.10 10.54 3.54
N PRO A 36 28.62 9.73 2.59
CA PRO A 36 27.82 8.71 1.90
C PRO A 36 27.80 7.35 2.63
N SER A 37 28.42 7.19 3.80
CA SER A 37 28.38 5.91 4.53
C SER A 37 27.00 5.70 5.19
N PRO A 38 26.55 4.44 5.38
CA PRO A 38 25.35 4.14 6.14
C PRO A 38 25.43 4.65 7.58
N PHE A 39 24.34 5.21 8.09
CA PHE A 39 24.27 5.69 9.46
C PHE A 39 23.86 4.55 10.40
N GLU A 40 24.77 4.11 11.27
CA GLU A 40 24.50 3.15 12.36
C GLU A 40 24.88 3.76 13.71
N CYS A 41 24.22 4.86 14.08
CA CYS A 41 24.46 5.62 15.32
C CYS A 41 25.91 6.13 15.49
N GLY A 42 26.63 6.32 14.38
CA GLY A 42 28.04 6.75 14.38
C GLY A 42 29.06 5.61 14.38
N PHE A 43 28.61 4.36 14.30
CA PHE A 43 29.46 3.19 14.12
C PHE A 43 29.48 2.73 12.66
N ASP A 44 30.53 2.00 12.29
CA ASP A 44 30.58 1.28 11.03
C ASP A 44 29.51 0.17 11.03
N PRO A 45 28.78 -0.01 9.92
CA PRO A 45 27.71 -0.97 9.89
C PRO A 45 28.23 -2.40 10.08
N MET A 46 27.60 -3.15 10.97
CA MET A 46 28.00 -4.52 11.32
C MET A 46 27.83 -5.51 10.17
N GLY A 47 27.07 -5.14 9.14
CA GLY A 47 26.84 -5.94 7.94
C GLY A 47 26.00 -5.22 6.89
N SER A 48 25.46 -5.97 5.95
CA SER A 48 24.50 -5.42 4.98
C SER A 48 23.14 -5.18 5.64
N SER A 49 22.46 -4.10 5.26
CA SER A 49 21.05 -3.88 5.62
C SER A 49 20.08 -4.85 4.91
N ARG A 50 20.56 -5.60 3.91
CA ARG A 50 19.75 -6.59 3.17
C ARG A 50 19.79 -7.96 3.84
N VAL A 51 19.27 -8.01 5.07
CA VAL A 51 19.05 -9.25 5.82
C VAL A 51 17.66 -9.81 5.57
N PRO A 52 17.44 -11.13 5.72
CA PRO A 52 16.11 -11.70 5.72
C PRO A 52 15.26 -11.00 6.79
N PHE A 53 14.13 -10.46 6.34
CA PHE A 53 13.16 -9.77 7.18
C PHE A 53 12.08 -10.75 7.65
N SER A 54 11.27 -10.34 8.63
CA SER A 54 10.25 -11.23 9.17
C SER A 54 9.16 -11.52 8.13
N LEU A 55 8.83 -12.81 7.99
CA LEU A 55 7.80 -13.30 7.07
C LEU A 55 6.39 -12.77 7.40
N ARG A 56 6.18 -12.26 8.61
CA ARG A 56 4.90 -11.70 9.05
C ARG A 56 4.47 -10.48 8.20
N PHE A 57 5.39 -9.58 7.86
CA PHE A 57 5.05 -8.46 6.97
C PHE A 57 4.76 -8.89 5.54
N PHE A 58 5.40 -9.97 5.09
CA PHE A 58 5.10 -10.56 3.79
C PHE A 58 3.67 -11.14 3.77
N LEU A 59 3.26 -11.84 4.83
CA LEU A 59 1.90 -12.37 4.96
C LEU A 59 0.85 -11.24 4.97
N LEU A 60 1.11 -10.15 5.71
CA LEU A 60 0.21 -8.98 5.72
C LEU A 60 0.08 -8.35 4.32
N ALA A 61 1.18 -8.24 3.56
CA ALA A 61 1.12 -7.72 2.19
C ALA A 61 0.31 -8.61 1.26
N LEU A 62 0.43 -9.94 1.40
CA LEU A 62 -0.35 -10.89 0.60
C LEU A 62 -1.84 -10.81 0.93
N ILE A 63 -2.18 -10.80 2.22
CA ILE A 63 -3.56 -10.65 2.70
C ILE A 63 -4.17 -9.34 2.20
N PHE A 64 -3.42 -8.23 2.27
CA PHE A 64 -3.85 -6.93 1.74
C PHE A 64 -4.19 -6.98 0.25
N VAL A 65 -3.38 -7.65 -0.58
CA VAL A 65 -3.64 -7.77 -2.02
C VAL A 65 -4.94 -8.54 -2.29
N VAL A 66 -5.19 -9.61 -1.54
CA VAL A 66 -6.43 -10.40 -1.68
C VAL A 66 -7.64 -9.55 -1.28
N PHE A 67 -7.59 -8.86 -0.13
CA PHE A 67 -8.67 -7.97 0.31
C PHE A 67 -8.92 -6.81 -0.64
N ASP A 68 -7.89 -6.24 -1.27
CA ASP A 68 -8.06 -5.16 -2.25
C ASP A 68 -8.86 -5.64 -3.47
N VAL A 69 -8.57 -6.85 -3.97
CA VAL A 69 -9.35 -7.48 -5.06
C VAL A 69 -10.80 -7.72 -4.64
N GLU A 70 -11.03 -8.18 -3.40
CA GLU A 70 -12.38 -8.39 -2.87
C GLU A 70 -13.19 -7.09 -2.77
N ILE A 71 -12.56 -5.98 -2.37
CA ILE A 71 -13.20 -4.65 -2.34
C ILE A 71 -13.56 -4.18 -3.75
N VAL A 72 -12.69 -4.42 -4.75
CA VAL A 72 -12.99 -4.11 -6.15
C VAL A 72 -14.23 -4.88 -6.63
N LEU A 73 -14.39 -6.14 -6.21
CA LEU A 73 -15.56 -6.97 -6.53
C LEU A 73 -16.84 -6.52 -5.79
N LEU A 74 -16.70 -5.87 -4.64
CA LEU A 74 -17.84 -5.32 -3.89
C LEU A 74 -18.53 -4.16 -4.64
N PHE A 75 -17.77 -3.35 -5.39
CA PHE A 75 -18.32 -2.20 -6.12
C PHE A 75 -19.45 -2.55 -7.11
N PRO A 76 -19.28 -3.49 -8.07
CA PRO A 76 -20.37 -3.89 -8.95
C PRO A 76 -21.53 -4.57 -8.20
N ALA A 77 -21.25 -5.29 -7.11
CA ALA A 77 -22.30 -5.92 -6.30
C ALA A 77 -23.25 -4.87 -5.66
N VAL A 78 -22.70 -3.75 -5.16
CA VAL A 78 -23.50 -2.63 -4.64
C VAL A 78 -24.28 -1.93 -5.76
N MET A 79 -23.69 -1.78 -6.94
CA MET A 79 -24.36 -1.14 -8.08
C MET A 79 -25.60 -1.93 -8.56
N ILE A 80 -25.56 -3.27 -8.50
CA ILE A 80 -26.70 -4.13 -8.88
C ILE A 80 -27.90 -3.91 -7.94
N VAL A 81 -27.64 -3.75 -6.64
CA VAL A 81 -28.68 -3.52 -5.64
C VAL A 81 -29.41 -2.19 -5.87
N GLY A 82 -28.73 -1.17 -6.40
CA GLY A 82 -29.34 0.13 -6.71
C GLY A 82 -30.22 0.16 -7.97
N GLY A 83 -30.27 -0.90 -8.79
CA GLY A 83 -30.96 -0.92 -10.08
C GLY A 83 -32.36 -1.51 -10.03
N SER A 84 -33.35 -0.89 -10.70
CA SER A 84 -34.82 -1.15 -10.60
C SER A 84 -35.34 -2.58 -10.84
N TRP A 85 -34.57 -3.50 -11.42
CA TRP A 85 -35.09 -4.78 -11.94
C TRP A 85 -34.74 -6.04 -11.12
N MET A 86 -33.77 -6.02 -10.20
CA MET A 86 -33.27 -7.23 -9.50
C MET A 86 -32.95 -6.99 -8.02
N TRP A 87 -33.86 -6.37 -7.26
CA TRP A 87 -33.55 -5.90 -5.91
C TRP A 87 -33.32 -7.09 -4.97
N ILE A 88 -34.27 -8.02 -4.90
CA ILE A 88 -34.23 -9.14 -3.94
C ILE A 88 -33.04 -10.09 -4.20
N SER A 89 -32.81 -10.45 -5.47
CA SER A 89 -31.67 -11.31 -5.84
C SER A 89 -30.32 -10.61 -5.65
N GLY A 90 -30.23 -9.31 -5.97
CA GLY A 90 -29.03 -8.50 -5.73
C GLY A 90 -28.67 -8.40 -4.25
N TYR A 91 -29.66 -8.14 -3.37
CA TYR A 91 -29.44 -8.12 -1.92
C TYR A 91 -28.97 -9.47 -1.38
N LEU A 92 -29.54 -10.58 -1.86
CA LEU A 92 -29.12 -11.93 -1.45
C LEU A 92 -27.67 -12.22 -1.86
N VAL A 93 -27.29 -11.87 -3.10
CA VAL A 93 -25.91 -12.05 -3.57
C VAL A 93 -24.93 -11.19 -2.77
N LEU A 94 -25.26 -9.92 -2.51
CA LEU A 94 -24.43 -9.04 -1.68
C LEU A 94 -24.26 -9.59 -0.26
N LEU A 95 -25.34 -10.10 0.34
CA LEU A 95 -25.29 -10.68 1.69
C LEU A 95 -24.42 -11.94 1.74
N ILE A 96 -24.57 -12.84 0.77
CA ILE A 96 -23.72 -14.04 0.66
C ILE A 96 -22.24 -13.64 0.47
N PHE A 97 -21.98 -12.64 -0.38
CA PHE A 97 -20.63 -12.14 -0.61
C PHE A 97 -20.02 -11.55 0.66
N LEU A 98 -20.74 -10.69 1.38
CA LEU A 98 -20.28 -10.12 2.66
C LEU A 98 -20.03 -11.20 3.73
N LEU A 99 -20.86 -12.24 3.79
CA LEU A 99 -20.63 -13.37 4.70
C LEU A 99 -19.36 -14.14 4.35
N LEU A 100 -19.09 -14.36 3.05
CA LEU A 100 -17.84 -14.98 2.60
C LEU A 100 -16.60 -14.19 3.05
N LEU A 101 -16.63 -12.86 2.85
CA LEU A 101 -15.55 -11.98 3.31
C LEU A 101 -15.36 -12.07 4.83
N LEU A 102 -16.46 -12.00 5.59
CA LEU A 102 -16.42 -12.06 7.05
C LEU A 102 -15.85 -13.40 7.55
N VAL A 103 -16.23 -14.52 6.93
CA VAL A 103 -15.68 -15.84 7.26
C VAL A 103 -14.19 -15.92 6.93
N GLY A 104 -13.76 -15.37 5.80
CA GLY A 104 -12.35 -15.29 5.41
C GLY A 104 -11.51 -14.54 6.46
N VAL A 105 -11.95 -13.35 6.86
CA VAL A 105 -11.30 -12.54 7.90
C VAL A 105 -11.22 -13.30 9.23
N ILE A 106 -12.31 -13.94 9.65
CA ILE A 106 -12.33 -14.71 10.91
C ILE A 106 -11.36 -15.89 10.86
N HIS A 107 -11.26 -16.56 9.70
CA HIS A 107 -10.32 -17.66 9.51
C HIS A 107 -8.87 -17.17 9.62
N GLU A 108 -8.52 -16.09 8.94
CA GLU A 108 -7.18 -15.50 9.00
C GLU A 108 -6.82 -15.02 10.41
N TRP A 109 -7.76 -14.41 11.13
CA TRP A 109 -7.53 -14.01 12.51
C TRP A 109 -7.26 -15.23 13.41
N ARG A 110 -8.03 -16.32 13.27
CA ARG A 110 -7.79 -17.53 14.06
C ARG A 110 -6.43 -18.17 13.80
N GLU A 111 -5.89 -18.00 12.60
CA GLU A 111 -4.54 -18.48 12.23
C GLU A 111 -3.42 -17.56 12.80
N GLY A 112 -3.77 -16.44 13.44
CA GLY A 112 -2.82 -15.50 14.01
C GLY A 112 -2.04 -14.72 12.95
N SER A 113 -2.44 -14.74 11.68
CA SER A 113 -1.76 -14.02 10.60
C SER A 113 -1.86 -12.50 10.74
N LEU A 114 -2.87 -12.03 11.48
CA LEU A 114 -3.13 -10.62 11.78
C LEU A 114 -2.56 -10.17 13.13
N GLU A 115 -2.06 -11.11 13.94
CA GLU A 115 -1.55 -10.79 15.28
C GLU A 115 -0.08 -10.35 15.20
N TRP A 116 0.20 -9.20 15.84
CA TRP A 116 1.56 -8.72 16.00
C TRP A 116 2.02 -9.06 17.41
N GLU A 117 2.76 -10.15 17.57
CA GLU A 117 3.59 -10.31 18.76
C GLU A 117 4.83 -9.43 18.60
N MET A 118 5.05 -8.55 19.58
CA MET A 118 6.27 -7.77 19.73
C MET A 118 7.47 -8.67 20.05
#